data_AF-A0A9D7Y2N5-F1
#
_entry.id   AF-A0A9D7Y2N5-F1
#
_cell.length_a   1.000
_cell.length_b   1.000
_cell.length_c   1.000
_cell.angle_alpha   90.00
_cell.angle_beta   90.00
_cell.angle_gamma   90.00
#
_symmetry.space_group_name_H-M   'P 1'
#
loop_
_entity.id
_entity.type
_entity.pdbx_description
1 polymer ?
#
loop_
_entity_poly.entity_id
_entity_poly.type
_entity_poly.pdbx_seq_one_letter_code
_entity_poly.pdbx_strand_id
1 'polypeptide(L)'
;MNRVVWFVAVIIFCSFAKSYSQKLTITKAITYERHTELAWETTEMAGIEYFKIMRSTNNSNFQAVKTVTTKKYLDFSDPAKLDTFYYYIDALNGLNQSVLKSDTIKMVEYKMNDDHLMDMVQEYTFRYFYDDAHPNSGLAKERNSSGDIVTTGGSGFGIMGLLVGIENGYITREEGITRIIRIISFLQFADKFHGVFPHWLNGKTGKVVPFSQFDNGGDLVETAFLMQGLLTARQFFDQDNATEKAIRGIITKLYEDVEWDWYARNDSGFLYWHWSPNYGWQMNFKIRGYNEALIVYLLAIASPTHGVPASYWNSGWTSSNYKNGNTWFGYKLPVGPAYGGPLFFAHYSFLGFDPRGIKDGFTNYFEQNRNHTLINRGYCIYNPQNHKKYSENC
;
A
#
# COMPACT_ATOMS: atom_id res chain seq x y z
N MET A 1 47.71 -17.36 75.96
CA MET A 1 47.93 -16.86 74.59
C MET A 1 46.60 -16.43 74.03
N ASN A 2 46.45 -15.15 73.67
CA ASN A 2 45.63 -14.64 72.56
C ASN A 2 45.58 -13.11 72.68
N ARG A 3 46.45 -12.45 71.90
CA ARG A 3 46.43 -11.01 71.67
C ARG A 3 45.50 -10.74 70.50
N VAL A 4 44.56 -9.82 70.71
CA VAL A 4 43.66 -9.28 69.69
C VAL A 4 44.47 -8.34 68.79
N VAL A 5 44.41 -8.53 67.48
CA VAL A 5 44.97 -7.64 66.46
C VAL A 5 43.81 -7.07 65.63
N TRP A 6 43.74 -5.74 65.56
CA TRP A 6 42.79 -5.02 64.71
C TRP A 6 43.34 -4.94 63.28
N PHE A 7 42.53 -5.36 62.30
CA PHE A 7 42.77 -5.09 60.88
C PHE A 7 41.82 -3.99 60.41
N VAL A 8 42.38 -2.86 59.96
CA VAL A 8 41.65 -1.80 59.26
C VAL A 8 41.69 -2.15 57.77
N ALA A 9 40.55 -2.49 57.18
CA ALA A 9 40.39 -2.68 55.74
C ALA A 9 40.06 -1.33 55.09
N VAL A 10 40.96 -0.81 54.26
CA VAL A 10 40.69 0.33 53.37
C VAL A 10 40.02 -0.22 52.11
N ILE A 11 38.72 0.00 51.97
CA ILE A 11 37.97 -0.30 50.76
C ILE A 11 38.05 0.92 49.84
N ILE A 12 38.82 0.82 48.77
CA ILE A 12 38.83 1.80 47.68
C ILE A 12 37.60 1.52 46.81
N PHE A 13 36.58 2.36 46.91
CA PHE A 13 35.49 2.40 45.94
C PHE A 13 36.00 3.10 44.67
N CYS A 14 36.41 2.34 43.66
CA CYS A 14 36.50 2.83 42.29
C CYS A 14 35.07 2.89 41.72
N SER A 15 34.49 4.08 41.67
CA SER A 15 33.27 4.33 40.91
C SER A 15 33.59 4.26 39.41
N PHE A 16 33.25 3.15 38.76
CA PHE A 16 33.08 3.14 37.32
C PHE A 16 31.77 3.86 36.98
N ALA A 17 31.81 5.19 36.90
CA ALA A 17 30.78 5.92 36.19
C ALA A 17 30.91 5.54 34.70
N LYS A 18 30.01 4.69 34.20
CA LYS A 18 29.77 4.59 32.76
C LYS A 18 29.26 5.96 32.31
N SER A 19 30.17 6.79 31.81
CA SER A 19 29.84 7.93 30.97
C SER A 19 29.08 7.37 29.76
N TYR A 20 27.76 7.50 29.75
CA TYR A 20 26.98 7.33 28.53
C TYR A 20 27.23 8.59 27.69
N SER A 21 28.22 8.53 26.80
CA SER A 21 28.43 9.57 25.81
C SER A 21 27.16 9.70 24.95
N GLN A 22 26.56 10.89 24.95
CA GLN A 22 25.44 11.21 24.07
C GLN A 22 25.86 10.99 22.62
N LYS A 23 25.09 10.19 21.87
CA LYS A 23 25.42 9.86 20.49
C LYS A 23 24.22 10.11 19.57
N LEU A 24 24.49 10.83 18.48
CA LEU A 24 23.62 10.92 17.31
C LEU A 24 24.24 10.05 16.22
N THR A 25 23.52 9.03 15.76
CA THR A 25 24.03 8.06 14.77
C THR A 25 23.12 8.00 13.58
N ILE A 26 23.66 8.11 12.37
CA ILE A 26 22.92 7.77 11.15
C ILE A 26 22.78 6.25 11.10
N THR A 27 21.54 5.77 11.23
CA THR A 27 21.18 4.35 11.30
C THR A 27 20.82 3.76 9.96
N LYS A 28 20.43 4.61 8.98
CA LYS A 28 20.15 4.20 7.61
C LYS A 28 20.69 5.26 6.64
N ALA A 29 21.39 4.81 5.61
CA ALA A 29 21.82 5.62 4.49
C ALA A 29 21.77 4.77 3.21
N ILE A 30 20.78 5.02 2.36
CA ILE A 30 20.63 4.34 1.08
C ILE A 30 20.58 5.39 -0.03
N THR A 31 21.40 5.24 -1.05
CA THR A 31 21.46 6.18 -2.17
C THR A 31 21.04 5.47 -3.45
N TYR A 32 20.31 6.21 -4.28
CA TYR A 32 19.82 5.80 -5.58
C TYR A 32 20.35 6.76 -6.65
N GLU A 33 19.76 6.75 -7.84
CA GLU A 33 20.19 7.63 -8.92
C GLU A 33 19.97 9.12 -8.60
N ARG A 34 18.87 9.45 -7.92
CA ARG A 34 18.39 10.85 -7.76
C ARG A 34 18.03 11.25 -6.34
N HIS A 35 18.30 10.38 -5.38
CA HIS A 35 18.08 10.71 -3.98
C HIS A 35 18.91 9.86 -3.02
N THR A 36 19.06 10.38 -1.81
CA THR A 36 19.59 9.65 -0.66
C THR A 36 18.55 9.63 0.46
N GLU A 37 18.24 8.43 0.96
CA GLU A 37 17.43 8.21 2.15
C GLU A 37 18.32 8.16 3.39
N LEU A 38 18.00 9.00 4.37
CA LEU A 38 18.69 9.10 5.64
C LEU A 38 17.72 8.83 6.79
N ALA A 39 18.15 8.03 7.77
CA ALA A 39 17.51 7.94 9.08
C ALA A 39 18.55 7.92 10.18
N TRP A 40 18.20 8.43 11.36
CA TRP A 40 19.12 8.56 12.48
C TRP A 40 18.42 8.36 13.83
N GLU A 41 19.21 8.00 14.84
CA GLU A 41 18.75 7.83 16.21
C GLU A 41 19.63 8.61 17.20
N THR A 42 19.03 8.97 18.33
CA THR A 42 19.72 9.62 19.46
C THR A 42 19.46 8.87 20.74
N THR A 43 20.48 8.77 21.60
CA THR A 43 20.38 8.08 22.91
C THR A 43 19.71 8.92 24.00
N GLU A 44 19.46 10.21 23.75
CA GLU A 44 18.72 11.12 24.63
C GLU A 44 17.91 12.12 23.79
N MET A 45 16.70 12.45 24.22
CA MET A 45 15.83 13.45 23.58
C MET A 45 15.73 14.76 24.37
N ALA A 46 16.35 14.86 25.55
CA ALA A 46 16.26 16.05 26.38
C ALA A 46 16.94 17.24 25.69
N GLY A 47 16.15 18.24 25.30
CA GLY A 47 16.64 19.48 24.69
C GLY A 47 16.96 19.42 23.20
N ILE A 48 16.64 18.33 22.48
CA ILE A 48 16.70 18.28 21.01
C ILE A 48 15.29 18.45 20.46
N GLU A 49 15.10 19.47 19.61
CA GLU A 49 13.81 19.77 18.97
C GLU A 49 13.86 19.58 17.45
N TYR A 50 15.03 19.79 16.84
CA TYR A 50 15.18 19.75 15.39
C TYR A 50 16.43 18.99 14.95
N PHE A 51 16.41 18.54 13.71
CA PHE A 51 17.55 17.94 13.02
C PHE A 51 17.81 18.69 11.72
N LYS A 52 18.99 19.26 11.58
CA LYS A 52 19.45 19.93 10.37
C LYS A 52 20.34 18.96 9.59
N ILE A 53 19.92 18.64 8.36
CA ILE A 53 20.66 17.76 7.45
C ILE A 53 21.69 18.62 6.71
N MET A 54 22.96 18.32 6.95
CA MET A 54 24.08 19.03 6.33
C MET A 54 24.64 18.18 5.19
N ARG A 55 24.78 18.77 4.00
CA ARG A 55 25.28 18.10 2.79
C ARG A 55 26.45 18.85 2.16
N SER A 56 27.42 18.12 1.63
CA SER A 56 28.54 18.65 0.85
C SER A 56 28.85 17.77 -0.35
N THR A 57 29.38 18.31 -1.45
CA THR A 57 29.90 17.52 -2.58
C THR A 57 31.41 17.27 -2.51
N ASN A 58 32.11 17.92 -1.57
CA ASN A 58 33.58 17.89 -1.47
C ASN A 58 34.08 17.59 -0.05
N ASN A 59 33.20 17.21 0.88
CA ASN A 59 33.49 16.92 2.28
C ASN A 59 34.12 18.09 3.06
N SER A 60 33.90 19.33 2.65
CA SER A 60 34.39 20.51 3.37
C SER A 60 33.36 21.63 3.45
N ASN A 61 32.75 21.97 2.32
CA ASN A 61 31.74 23.02 2.24
C ASN A 61 30.35 22.41 2.47
N PHE A 62 29.94 22.28 3.73
CA PHE A 62 28.63 21.76 4.09
C PHE A 62 27.56 22.87 4.09
N GLN A 63 26.42 22.57 3.46
CA GLN A 63 25.25 23.43 3.42
C GLN A 63 24.04 22.69 4.01
N ALA A 64 23.16 23.44 4.67
CA ALA A 64 21.92 22.88 5.17
C ALA A 64 20.97 22.60 3.99
N VAL A 65 20.55 21.34 3.85
CA VAL A 65 19.52 20.96 2.87
C VAL A 65 18.14 21.22 3.43
N LYS A 66 17.91 20.79 4.67
CA LYS A 66 16.63 20.92 5.36
C LYS A 66 16.81 20.84 6.87
N THR A 67 15.90 21.48 7.60
CA THR A 67 15.68 21.24 9.03
C THR A 67 14.33 20.54 9.21
N VAL A 68 14.31 19.44 9.96
CA VAL A 68 13.13 18.61 10.19
C VAL A 68 12.97 18.30 11.68
N THR A 69 11.75 17.94 12.09
CA THR A 69 11.47 17.38 13.42
C THR A 69 11.43 15.84 13.40
N THR A 70 11.42 15.24 12.21
CA THR A 70 11.43 13.78 12.02
C THR A 70 12.85 13.23 12.11
N LYS A 71 12.97 11.94 12.41
CA LYS A 71 14.25 11.20 12.44
C LYS A 71 14.66 10.58 11.09
N LYS A 72 14.03 11.02 10.01
CA LYS A 72 14.27 10.56 8.64
C LYS A 72 14.09 11.70 7.65
N TYR A 73 14.82 11.62 6.54
CA TYR A 73 14.74 12.57 5.44
C TYR A 73 15.09 11.91 4.11
N LEU A 74 14.36 12.28 3.05
CA LEU A 74 14.68 11.92 1.66
C LEU A 74 15.22 13.17 0.97
N ASP A 75 16.48 13.12 0.58
CA ASP A 75 17.15 14.21 -0.11
C ASP A 75 17.21 13.94 -1.61
N PHE A 76 16.36 14.64 -2.38
CA PHE A 76 16.38 14.59 -3.85
C PHE A 76 17.43 15.55 -4.40
N SER A 77 18.29 15.03 -5.27
CA SER A 77 19.38 15.76 -5.90
C SER A 77 18.98 16.36 -7.25
N ASP A 78 19.93 17.03 -7.90
CA ASP A 78 19.73 17.60 -9.23
C ASP A 78 19.56 16.48 -10.29
N PRO A 79 18.44 16.43 -11.03
CA PRO A 79 18.25 15.41 -12.05
C PRO A 79 19.23 15.48 -13.22
N ALA A 80 19.96 16.59 -13.40
CA ALA A 80 20.87 16.79 -14.54
C ALA A 80 22.22 16.05 -14.41
N LYS A 81 22.64 15.65 -13.20
CA LYS A 81 23.93 15.01 -12.97
C LYS A 81 23.92 14.07 -11.77
N LEU A 82 24.83 13.10 -11.78
CA LEU A 82 25.11 12.26 -10.61
C LEU A 82 26.21 12.92 -9.80
N ASP A 83 26.10 12.87 -8.48
CA ASP A 83 27.08 13.44 -7.57
C ASP A 83 27.52 12.45 -6.48
N THR A 84 28.63 12.80 -5.82
CA THR A 84 29.00 12.25 -4.53
C THR A 84 28.61 13.24 -3.46
N PHE A 85 27.88 12.79 -2.45
CA PHE A 85 27.43 13.60 -1.33
C PHE A 85 28.03 13.11 -0.02
N TYR A 86 28.38 14.05 0.84
CA TYR A 86 28.78 13.82 2.21
C TYR A 86 27.70 14.40 3.11
N TYR A 87 27.25 13.61 4.09
CA TYR A 87 26.16 14.00 5.00
C TYR A 87 26.60 13.90 6.45
N TYR A 88 26.18 14.86 7.26
CA TYR A 88 26.05 14.66 8.71
C TYR A 88 24.75 15.30 9.20
N ILE A 89 24.26 14.82 10.34
CA ILE A 89 23.07 15.37 10.99
C ILE A 89 23.50 16.25 12.16
N ASP A 90 22.96 17.45 12.24
CA ASP A 90 23.17 18.41 13.33
C ASP A 90 21.88 18.51 14.14
N ALA A 91 21.85 17.92 15.34
CA ALA A 91 20.73 18.00 16.26
C ALA A 91 20.75 19.36 16.99
N LEU A 92 19.61 20.04 17.00
CA LEU A 92 19.47 21.40 17.51
C LEU A 92 18.46 21.46 18.65
N ASN A 93 18.68 22.38 19.58
CA ASN A 93 17.69 22.74 20.61
C ASN A 93 16.62 23.71 20.07
N GLY A 94 15.64 24.07 20.91
CA GLY A 94 14.58 25.03 20.57
C GLY A 94 15.05 26.45 20.24
N LEU A 95 16.32 26.78 20.51
CA LEU A 95 16.96 28.03 20.12
C LEU A 95 17.77 27.88 18.81
N ASN A 96 17.63 26.78 18.08
CA ASN A 96 18.38 26.43 16.87
C ASN A 96 19.91 26.34 17.07
N GLN A 97 20.36 26.07 18.30
CA GLN A 97 21.78 25.89 18.61
C GLN A 97 22.15 24.41 18.50
N SER A 98 23.33 24.14 17.93
CA SER A 98 23.88 22.78 17.79
C SER A 98 24.12 22.15 19.16
N VAL A 99 23.59 20.95 19.36
CA VAL A 99 23.72 20.15 20.58
C VAL A 99 24.61 18.94 20.31
N LEU A 100 24.32 18.19 19.24
CA LEU A 100 25.05 16.97 18.85
C LEU A 100 25.17 16.88 17.34
N LYS A 101 26.26 16.28 16.86
CA LYS A 101 26.46 15.97 15.45
C LYS A 101 26.71 14.49 15.27
N SER A 102 26.22 13.94 14.16
CA SER A 102 26.63 12.60 13.73
C SER A 102 28.02 12.63 13.11
N ASP A 103 28.61 11.44 12.95
CA ASP A 103 29.71 11.26 12.02
C ASP A 103 29.27 11.61 10.59
N THR A 104 30.23 12.04 9.78
CA THR A 104 30.01 12.27 8.35
C THR A 104 30.04 10.95 7.59
N ILE A 105 29.02 10.72 6.77
CA ILE A 105 28.97 9.59 5.83
C ILE A 105 29.18 10.07 4.40
N LYS A 106 29.67 9.19 3.52
CA LYS A 106 29.82 9.43 2.08
C LYS A 106 28.84 8.54 1.33
N MET A 107 28.09 9.15 0.43
CA MET A 107 27.12 8.51 -0.45
C MET A 107 27.43 8.86 -1.90
N VAL A 108 27.30 7.89 -2.80
CA VAL A 108 27.62 8.06 -4.21
C VAL A 108 26.41 7.68 -5.03
N GLU A 109 25.84 8.63 -5.76
CA GLU A 109 24.79 8.34 -6.71
C GLU A 109 25.32 7.53 -7.88
N TYR A 110 24.47 6.67 -8.41
CA TYR A 110 24.82 5.80 -9.53
C TYR A 110 23.64 5.72 -10.50
N LYS A 111 23.97 5.50 -11.77
CA LYS A 111 22.95 5.31 -12.80
C LYS A 111 22.19 4.00 -12.54
N MET A 112 20.88 4.07 -12.45
CA MET A 112 19.99 2.93 -12.33
C MET A 112 19.60 2.43 -13.73
N ASN A 113 19.46 1.12 -13.87
CA ASN A 113 18.72 0.55 -15.00
C ASN A 113 17.24 0.44 -14.61
N ASP A 114 16.41 -0.01 -15.55
CA ASP A 114 14.96 -0.10 -15.32
C ASP A 114 14.62 -1.08 -14.19
N ASP A 115 15.38 -2.16 -14.01
CA ASP A 115 15.18 -3.12 -12.92
C ASP A 115 15.42 -2.47 -11.55
N HIS A 116 16.55 -1.77 -11.38
CA HIS A 116 16.81 -1.02 -10.15
C HIS A 116 15.72 0.04 -9.88
N LEU A 117 15.24 0.72 -10.93
CA LEU A 117 14.18 1.72 -10.81
C LEU A 117 12.87 1.07 -10.38
N MET A 118 12.54 -0.09 -10.94
CA MET A 118 11.37 -0.88 -10.57
C MET A 118 11.46 -1.33 -9.12
N ASP A 119 12.59 -1.91 -8.70
CA ASP A 119 12.81 -2.36 -7.32
C ASP A 119 12.64 -1.21 -6.33
N MET A 120 13.23 -0.05 -6.62
CA MET A 120 13.11 1.14 -5.79
C MET A 120 11.65 1.61 -5.71
N VAL A 121 10.97 1.75 -6.85
CA VAL A 121 9.56 2.18 -6.89
C VAL A 121 8.66 1.21 -6.13
N GLN A 122 8.88 -0.10 -6.30
CA GLN A 122 8.17 -1.16 -5.59
C GLN A 122 8.41 -1.06 -4.07
N GLU A 123 9.66 -0.95 -3.61
CA GLU A 123 9.99 -0.86 -2.18
C GLU A 123 9.37 0.41 -1.55
N TYR A 124 9.51 1.58 -2.18
CA TYR A 124 8.91 2.80 -1.64
C TYR A 124 7.38 2.75 -1.62
N THR A 125 6.75 2.12 -2.61
CA THR A 125 5.29 1.94 -2.64
C THR A 125 4.85 0.93 -1.59
N PHE A 126 5.58 -0.18 -1.42
CA PHE A 126 5.33 -1.20 -0.41
C PHE A 126 5.29 -0.62 1.01
N ARG A 127 6.16 0.35 1.32
CA ARG A 127 6.20 1.00 2.65
C ARG A 127 4.88 1.67 3.04
N TYR A 128 4.07 2.12 2.08
CA TYR A 128 2.72 2.61 2.38
C TYR A 128 1.84 1.54 3.05
N PHE A 129 1.94 0.30 2.56
CA PHE A 129 1.17 -0.84 3.04
C PHE A 129 1.84 -1.59 4.18
N TYR A 130 3.15 -1.40 4.38
CA TYR A 130 3.89 -2.02 5.46
C TYR A 130 4.13 -1.08 6.65
N ASP A 131 4.89 0.00 6.47
CA ASP A 131 5.28 0.93 7.53
C ASP A 131 4.12 1.83 7.95
N ASP A 132 3.37 2.37 6.98
CA ASP A 132 2.29 3.34 7.24
C ASP A 132 0.93 2.70 7.48
N ALA A 133 0.84 1.36 7.44
CA ALA A 133 -0.36 0.60 7.74
C ALA A 133 -0.94 0.97 9.11
N HIS A 134 -2.25 0.82 9.26
CA HIS A 134 -2.88 1.10 10.55
C HIS A 134 -2.37 0.10 11.61
N PRO A 135 -1.85 0.56 12.77
CA PRO A 135 -1.09 -0.30 13.68
C PRO A 135 -1.92 -1.45 14.27
N ASN A 136 -3.22 -1.24 14.52
CA ASN A 136 -4.09 -2.27 15.11
C ASN A 136 -4.57 -3.29 14.09
N SER A 137 -5.14 -2.85 12.96
CA SER A 137 -5.69 -3.74 11.92
C SER A 137 -4.64 -4.30 10.97
N GLY A 138 -3.50 -3.62 10.78
CA GLY A 138 -2.53 -3.94 9.73
C GLY A 138 -3.02 -3.62 8.31
N LEU A 139 -4.22 -3.05 8.16
CA LEU A 139 -4.84 -2.69 6.89
C LEU A 139 -4.29 -1.36 6.35
N ALA A 140 -4.49 -1.13 5.04
CA ALA A 140 -4.12 0.10 4.36
C ALA A 140 -5.03 1.25 4.82
N LYS A 141 -4.42 2.39 5.16
CA LYS A 141 -5.17 3.63 5.35
C LYS A 141 -5.72 4.09 3.99
N GLU A 142 -6.85 4.79 4.00
CA GLU A 142 -7.38 5.45 2.79
C GLU A 142 -6.34 6.45 2.24
N ARG A 143 -5.80 7.28 3.13
CA ARG A 143 -4.66 8.19 2.87
C ARG A 143 -3.78 8.21 4.10
N ASN A 144 -2.52 8.61 3.95
CA ASN A 144 -1.62 8.80 5.09
C ASN A 144 -2.13 9.85 6.12
N SER A 145 -3.06 10.72 5.71
CA SER A 145 -3.71 11.74 6.54
C SER A 145 -5.07 11.33 7.12
N SER A 146 -5.58 10.13 6.82
CA SER A 146 -6.95 9.73 7.20
C SER A 146 -7.09 9.23 8.65
N GLY A 147 -6.06 9.43 9.49
CA GLY A 147 -6.07 8.99 10.89
C GLY A 147 -6.29 7.48 11.02
N ASP A 148 -7.39 7.11 11.67
CA ASP A 148 -7.74 5.70 11.92
C ASP A 148 -8.59 5.06 10.80
N ILE A 149 -8.89 5.77 9.71
CA ILE A 149 -9.70 5.21 8.61
C ILE A 149 -8.85 4.29 7.73
N VAL A 150 -9.30 3.06 7.56
CA VAL A 150 -8.74 2.07 6.62
C VAL A 150 -9.73 1.76 5.51
N THR A 151 -9.20 1.52 4.30
CA THR A 151 -9.99 1.19 3.10
C THR A 151 -9.88 -0.29 2.78
N THR A 152 -10.98 -0.95 2.46
CA THR A 152 -11.00 -2.41 2.25
C THR A 152 -10.44 -2.82 0.89
N GLY A 153 -10.80 -2.17 -0.22
CA GLY A 153 -10.21 -2.50 -1.52
C GLY A 153 -8.76 -2.07 -1.63
N GLY A 154 -8.41 -0.88 -1.13
CA GLY A 154 -7.01 -0.46 -1.02
C GLY A 154 -6.17 -1.42 -0.15
N SER A 155 -6.78 -2.04 0.86
CA SER A 155 -6.12 -3.11 1.63
C SER A 155 -5.97 -4.41 0.85
N GLY A 156 -6.92 -4.76 -0.02
CA GLY A 156 -6.75 -5.88 -0.97
C GLY A 156 -5.52 -5.71 -1.84
N PHE A 157 -5.33 -4.50 -2.39
CA PHE A 157 -4.14 -4.15 -3.16
C PHE A 157 -2.87 -4.22 -2.30
N GLY A 158 -2.93 -3.67 -1.09
CA GLY A 158 -1.84 -3.72 -0.13
C GLY A 158 -1.43 -5.13 0.26
N ILE A 159 -2.38 -6.05 0.42
CA ILE A 159 -2.11 -7.47 0.70
C ILE A 159 -1.29 -8.07 -0.43
N MET A 160 -1.64 -7.84 -1.70
CA MET A 160 -0.82 -8.32 -2.83
C MET A 160 0.57 -7.68 -2.84
N GLY A 161 0.66 -6.38 -2.52
CA GLY A 161 1.93 -5.69 -2.32
C GLY A 161 2.79 -6.31 -1.21
N LEU A 162 2.18 -6.80 -0.12
CA LEU A 162 2.91 -7.50 0.94
C LEU A 162 3.56 -8.80 0.43
N LEU A 163 2.87 -9.55 -0.42
CA LEU A 163 3.41 -10.79 -1.00
C LEU A 163 4.61 -10.49 -1.91
N VAL A 164 4.49 -9.45 -2.75
CA VAL A 164 5.62 -8.95 -3.56
C VAL A 164 6.78 -8.53 -2.68
N GLY A 165 6.52 -7.85 -1.55
CA GLY A 165 7.56 -7.47 -0.59
C GLY A 165 8.26 -8.66 0.07
N ILE A 166 7.59 -9.80 0.24
CA ILE A 166 8.21 -11.06 0.70
C ILE A 166 9.11 -11.63 -0.40
N GLU A 167 8.61 -11.74 -1.62
CA GLU A 167 9.36 -12.29 -2.77
C GLU A 167 10.60 -11.45 -3.10
N ASN A 168 10.48 -10.12 -3.03
CA ASN A 168 11.59 -9.19 -3.27
C ASN A 168 12.51 -9.01 -2.05
N GLY A 169 12.22 -9.67 -0.91
CA GLY A 169 13.06 -9.63 0.28
C GLY A 169 13.05 -8.30 1.05
N TYR A 170 12.03 -7.46 0.86
CA TYR A 170 11.85 -6.24 1.66
C TYR A 170 11.46 -6.57 3.10
N ILE A 171 10.74 -7.68 3.27
CA ILE A 171 10.42 -8.29 4.56
C ILE A 171 10.61 -9.80 4.46
N THR A 172 10.84 -10.43 5.61
CA THR A 172 10.86 -11.89 5.71
C THR A 172 9.45 -12.48 5.58
N ARG A 173 9.37 -13.76 5.22
CA ARG A 173 8.09 -14.48 5.21
C ARG A 173 7.42 -14.50 6.59
N GLU A 174 8.20 -14.56 7.68
CA GLU A 174 7.69 -14.54 9.05
C GLU A 174 7.05 -13.19 9.43
N GLU A 175 7.68 -12.08 9.04
CA GLU A 175 7.10 -10.74 9.17
C GLU A 175 5.81 -10.61 8.34
N GLY A 176 5.80 -11.17 7.12
CA GLY A 176 4.62 -11.25 6.27
C GLY A 176 3.48 -12.05 6.89
N ILE A 177 3.77 -13.23 7.44
CA ILE A 177 2.82 -14.07 8.19
C ILE A 177 2.24 -13.30 9.38
N THR A 178 3.10 -12.65 10.16
CA THR A 178 2.67 -11.83 11.31
C THR A 178 1.71 -10.72 10.87
N ARG A 179 2.02 -10.05 9.75
CA ARG A 179 1.16 -9.01 9.18
C ARG A 179 -0.19 -9.57 8.73
N ILE A 180 -0.19 -10.68 8.01
CA ILE A 180 -1.42 -11.28 7.46
C ILE A 180 -2.30 -11.81 8.58
N ILE A 181 -1.74 -12.45 9.62
CA ILE A 181 -2.49 -12.86 10.81
C ILE A 181 -3.18 -11.65 11.46
N ARG A 182 -2.49 -10.50 11.59
CA ARG A 182 -3.10 -9.27 12.12
C ARG A 182 -4.30 -8.82 11.29
N ILE A 183 -4.12 -8.77 9.97
CA ILE A 183 -5.17 -8.38 9.00
C ILE A 183 -6.39 -9.29 9.12
N ILE A 184 -6.21 -10.60 8.99
CA ILE A 184 -7.34 -11.54 8.99
C ILE A 184 -7.99 -11.66 10.38
N SER A 185 -7.23 -11.46 11.46
CA SER A 185 -7.79 -11.39 12.80
C SER A 185 -8.70 -10.18 12.98
N PHE A 186 -8.30 -9.01 12.46
CA PHE A 186 -9.14 -7.82 12.47
C PHE A 186 -10.42 -8.00 11.64
N LEU A 187 -10.30 -8.52 10.40
CA LEU A 187 -11.42 -8.68 9.48
C LEU A 187 -12.49 -9.68 9.97
N GLN A 188 -12.10 -10.70 10.74
CA GLN A 188 -13.06 -11.64 11.35
C GLN A 188 -14.06 -10.91 12.27
N PHE A 189 -13.63 -9.87 12.99
CA PHE A 189 -14.47 -9.15 13.95
C PHE A 189 -14.96 -7.78 13.45
N ALA A 190 -14.47 -7.31 12.31
CA ALA A 190 -14.97 -6.08 11.69
C ALA A 190 -16.45 -6.23 11.26
N ASP A 191 -17.15 -5.08 11.22
CA ASP A 191 -18.52 -4.99 10.72
C ASP A 191 -18.58 -5.54 9.29
N LYS A 192 -19.57 -6.40 9.07
CA LYS A 192 -19.91 -7.02 7.79
C LYS A 192 -21.41 -6.92 7.60
N PHE A 193 -21.83 -6.87 6.35
CA PHE A 193 -23.21 -6.68 5.94
C PHE A 193 -23.54 -7.78 4.94
N HIS A 194 -24.15 -8.88 5.41
CA HIS A 194 -24.27 -10.10 4.60
C HIS A 194 -22.90 -10.59 4.11
N GLY A 195 -21.93 -10.64 5.03
CA GLY A 195 -20.53 -10.98 4.73
C GLY A 195 -19.73 -9.93 3.95
N VAL A 196 -20.38 -8.95 3.32
CA VAL A 196 -19.72 -7.88 2.55
C VAL A 196 -19.16 -6.81 3.49
N PHE A 197 -17.92 -6.42 3.26
CA PHE A 197 -17.25 -5.38 4.02
C PHE A 197 -17.65 -3.98 3.51
N PRO A 198 -17.69 -2.96 4.39
CA PRO A 198 -17.85 -1.58 3.94
C PRO A 198 -16.59 -1.11 3.21
N HIS A 199 -16.72 -0.01 2.45
CA HIS A 199 -15.57 0.68 1.88
C HIS A 199 -14.58 1.09 2.97
N TRP A 200 -15.06 1.81 4.00
CA TRP A 200 -14.24 2.29 5.10
C TRP A 200 -14.59 1.64 6.43
N LEU A 201 -13.53 1.26 7.15
CA LEU A 201 -13.58 0.82 8.53
C LEU A 201 -12.74 1.75 9.40
N ASN A 202 -13.12 1.90 10.66
CA ASN A 202 -12.21 2.41 11.67
C ASN A 202 -11.22 1.29 12.05
N GLY A 203 -9.94 1.48 11.73
CA GLY A 203 -8.87 0.50 11.93
C GLY A 203 -8.59 0.15 13.39
N LYS A 204 -9.12 0.89 14.37
CA LYS A 204 -9.03 0.53 15.79
C LYS A 204 -10.17 -0.39 16.23
N THR A 205 -11.38 -0.15 15.74
CA THR A 205 -12.60 -0.76 16.29
C THR A 205 -13.25 -1.78 15.36
N GLY A 206 -12.89 -1.79 14.08
CA GLY A 206 -13.57 -2.62 13.08
C GLY A 206 -14.97 -2.12 12.72
N LYS A 207 -15.36 -0.90 13.14
CA LYS A 207 -16.67 -0.33 12.85
C LYS A 207 -16.70 0.38 11.51
N VAL A 208 -17.84 0.28 10.79
CA VAL A 208 -18.05 1.02 9.54
C VAL A 208 -17.87 2.52 9.75
N VAL A 209 -17.16 3.17 8.84
CA VAL A 209 -17.13 4.63 8.72
C VAL A 209 -17.90 4.99 7.45
N PRO A 210 -19.07 5.65 7.53
CA PRO A 210 -19.84 5.98 6.35
C PRO A 210 -19.07 6.85 5.37
N PHE A 211 -19.04 6.46 4.08
CA PHE A 211 -18.47 7.30 3.01
C PHE A 211 -19.42 8.45 2.65
N SER A 212 -20.72 8.20 2.75
CA SER A 212 -21.79 9.18 2.56
C SER A 212 -22.99 8.85 3.46
N GLN A 213 -24.08 9.63 3.39
CA GLN A 213 -25.29 9.37 4.17
C GLN A 213 -25.85 7.96 3.93
N PHE A 214 -25.90 7.50 2.68
CA PHE A 214 -26.52 6.21 2.30
C PHE A 214 -25.51 5.09 2.14
N ASP A 215 -24.22 5.40 2.16
CA ASP A 215 -23.13 4.43 2.09
C ASP A 215 -22.51 4.22 3.47
N ASN A 216 -23.23 3.45 4.30
CA ASN A 216 -22.88 3.08 5.68
C ASN A 216 -23.02 1.57 5.92
N GLY A 217 -22.98 0.79 4.85
CA GLY A 217 -23.12 -0.67 4.86
C GLY A 217 -22.04 -1.31 3.98
N GLY A 218 -22.34 -2.45 3.38
CA GLY A 218 -21.34 -3.18 2.60
C GLY A 218 -21.20 -2.61 1.19
N ASP A 219 -19.95 -2.50 0.75
CA ASP A 219 -19.52 -2.16 -0.59
C ASP A 219 -18.97 -3.42 -1.27
N LEU A 220 -19.68 -3.91 -2.28
CA LEU A 220 -19.35 -5.15 -2.96
C LEU A 220 -18.12 -5.02 -3.85
N VAL A 221 -17.84 -3.83 -4.40
CA VAL A 221 -16.68 -3.60 -5.26
C VAL A 221 -15.41 -3.61 -4.41
N GLU A 222 -15.41 -2.88 -3.30
CA GLU A 222 -14.30 -2.84 -2.36
C GLU A 222 -14.07 -4.22 -1.70
N THR A 223 -15.15 -4.94 -1.39
CA THR A 223 -15.06 -6.33 -0.93
C THR A 223 -14.44 -7.25 -1.97
N ALA A 224 -14.77 -7.10 -3.25
CA ALA A 224 -14.15 -7.90 -4.31
C ALA A 224 -12.65 -7.61 -4.47
N PHE A 225 -12.24 -6.34 -4.34
CA PHE A 225 -10.83 -5.98 -4.32
C PHE A 225 -10.10 -6.58 -3.10
N LEU A 226 -10.71 -6.52 -1.92
CA LEU A 226 -10.20 -7.17 -0.71
C LEU A 226 -10.05 -8.69 -0.90
N MET A 227 -11.09 -9.36 -1.40
CA MET A 227 -11.10 -10.80 -1.60
C MET A 227 -10.12 -11.24 -2.68
N GLN A 228 -9.94 -10.47 -3.75
CA GLN A 228 -8.88 -10.72 -4.73
C GLN A 228 -7.50 -10.75 -4.04
N GLY A 229 -7.20 -9.80 -3.16
CA GLY A 229 -5.95 -9.78 -2.41
C GLY A 229 -5.81 -10.94 -1.42
N LEU A 230 -6.86 -11.23 -0.65
CA LEU A 230 -6.86 -12.32 0.32
C LEU A 230 -6.72 -13.69 -0.35
N LEU A 231 -7.43 -13.95 -1.45
CA LEU A 231 -7.32 -15.21 -2.18
C LEU A 231 -5.92 -15.39 -2.79
N THR A 232 -5.27 -14.33 -3.26
CA THR A 232 -3.86 -14.38 -3.66
C THR A 232 -2.97 -14.76 -2.47
N ALA A 233 -3.18 -14.14 -1.30
CA ALA A 233 -2.42 -14.50 -0.08
C ALA A 233 -2.66 -15.94 0.36
N ARG A 234 -3.91 -16.44 0.27
CA ARG A 234 -4.25 -17.85 0.55
C ARG A 234 -3.45 -18.81 -0.33
N GLN A 235 -3.24 -18.47 -1.60
CA GLN A 235 -2.42 -19.29 -2.50
C GLN A 235 -0.92 -19.15 -2.24
N PHE A 236 -0.47 -17.97 -1.80
CA PHE A 236 0.94 -17.71 -1.50
C PHE A 236 1.44 -18.39 -0.22
N PHE A 237 0.60 -18.41 0.83
CA PHE A 237 0.89 -19.11 2.08
C PHE A 237 0.50 -20.58 1.97
N ASP A 238 1.28 -21.35 1.21
CA ASP A 238 1.02 -22.73 0.82
C ASP A 238 1.78 -23.79 1.63
N GLN A 239 2.64 -23.40 2.57
CA GLN A 239 3.45 -24.36 3.32
C GLN A 239 2.57 -25.28 4.18
N ASP A 240 3.01 -26.53 4.33
CA ASP A 240 2.35 -27.53 5.18
C ASP A 240 2.78 -27.37 6.64
N ASN A 241 2.36 -26.26 7.24
CA ASN A 241 2.51 -25.99 8.66
C ASN A 241 1.20 -25.44 9.26
N ALA A 242 1.06 -25.55 10.57
CA ALA A 242 -0.18 -25.18 11.26
C ALA A 242 -0.56 -23.70 11.07
N THR A 243 0.43 -22.81 11.02
CA THR A 243 0.23 -21.36 10.90
C THR A 243 -0.34 -21.00 9.53
N GLU A 244 0.29 -21.42 8.45
CA GLU A 244 -0.17 -21.13 7.09
C GLU A 244 -1.47 -21.87 6.78
N LYS A 245 -1.66 -23.09 7.31
CA LYS A 245 -2.95 -23.79 7.22
C LYS A 245 -4.08 -22.99 7.89
N ALA A 246 -3.83 -22.37 9.04
CA ALA A 246 -4.79 -21.50 9.70
C ALA A 246 -5.07 -20.22 8.89
N ILE A 247 -4.05 -19.58 8.32
CA ILE A 247 -4.22 -18.43 7.40
C ILE A 247 -5.13 -18.81 6.24
N ARG A 248 -4.84 -19.93 5.55
CA ARG A 248 -5.66 -20.42 4.43
C ARG A 248 -7.09 -20.70 4.87
N GLY A 249 -7.29 -21.32 6.04
CA GLY A 249 -8.61 -21.63 6.58
C GLY A 249 -9.44 -20.38 6.87
N ILE A 250 -8.87 -19.38 7.55
CA ILE A 250 -9.55 -18.12 7.87
C ILE A 250 -9.89 -17.35 6.60
N ILE A 251 -8.96 -17.24 5.65
CA ILE A 251 -9.24 -16.54 4.39
C ILE A 251 -10.35 -17.25 3.60
N THR A 252 -10.30 -18.59 3.55
CA THR A 252 -11.37 -19.39 2.91
C THR A 252 -12.72 -19.05 3.53
N LYS A 253 -12.80 -19.05 4.86
CA LYS A 253 -14.04 -18.72 5.58
C LYS A 253 -14.52 -17.30 5.30
N LEU A 254 -13.62 -16.32 5.31
CA LEU A 254 -13.96 -14.92 4.99
C LEU A 254 -14.55 -14.77 3.58
N TYR A 255 -14.04 -15.49 2.59
CA TYR A 255 -14.57 -15.48 1.22
C TYR A 255 -15.90 -16.23 1.11
N GLU A 256 -16.00 -17.40 1.74
CA GLU A 256 -17.23 -18.22 1.78
C GLU A 256 -18.38 -17.55 2.55
N ASP A 257 -18.08 -16.62 3.45
CA ASP A 257 -19.09 -15.85 4.18
C ASP A 257 -19.65 -14.67 3.38
N VAL A 258 -19.04 -14.28 2.25
CA VAL A 258 -19.56 -13.17 1.43
C VAL A 258 -20.82 -13.62 0.70
N GLU A 259 -21.97 -13.06 1.07
CA GLU A 259 -23.26 -13.34 0.43
C GLU A 259 -23.40 -12.55 -0.89
N TRP A 260 -22.71 -12.98 -1.95
CA TRP A 260 -22.77 -12.31 -3.26
C TRP A 260 -24.19 -12.34 -3.86
N ASP A 261 -24.91 -13.42 -3.62
CA ASP A 261 -26.31 -13.63 -3.97
C ASP A 261 -27.26 -12.64 -3.27
N TRP A 262 -26.99 -12.23 -2.02
CA TRP A 262 -27.73 -11.15 -1.36
C TRP A 262 -27.67 -9.85 -2.20
N TYR A 263 -26.48 -9.53 -2.71
CA TYR A 263 -26.23 -8.37 -3.55
C TYR A 263 -26.74 -8.52 -4.99
N ALA A 264 -27.34 -9.66 -5.35
CA ALA A 264 -28.12 -9.82 -6.58
C ALA A 264 -29.55 -9.23 -6.48
N ARG A 265 -29.99 -8.88 -5.26
CA ARG A 265 -31.30 -8.28 -4.94
C ARG A 265 -32.47 -9.04 -5.59
N ASN A 266 -32.87 -10.16 -4.98
CA ASN A 266 -33.97 -11.01 -5.45
C ASN A 266 -33.81 -11.44 -6.92
N ASP A 267 -32.64 -11.99 -7.25
CA ASP A 267 -32.29 -12.49 -8.58
C ASP A 267 -32.54 -11.52 -9.74
N SER A 268 -32.19 -10.25 -9.53
CA SER A 268 -32.48 -9.19 -10.51
C SER A 268 -31.72 -9.33 -11.85
N GLY A 269 -30.77 -10.25 -11.95
CA GLY A 269 -29.82 -10.37 -13.06
C GLY A 269 -28.67 -9.37 -13.01
N PHE A 270 -28.57 -8.55 -11.95
CA PHE A 270 -27.48 -7.60 -11.71
C PHE A 270 -26.93 -7.77 -10.31
N LEU A 271 -25.63 -7.50 -10.13
CA LEU A 271 -25.06 -7.21 -8.82
C LEU A 271 -25.18 -5.71 -8.52
N TYR A 272 -25.45 -5.38 -7.27
CA TYR A 272 -25.48 -4.00 -6.79
C TYR A 272 -24.22 -3.68 -6.00
N TRP A 273 -23.78 -2.44 -6.10
CA TRP A 273 -22.55 -1.98 -5.46
C TRP A 273 -22.71 -1.89 -3.94
N HIS A 274 -23.86 -1.40 -3.46
CA HIS A 274 -24.04 -1.10 -2.04
C HIS A 274 -25.32 -1.70 -1.49
N TRP A 275 -25.26 -2.08 -0.21
CA TRP A 275 -26.42 -2.34 0.63
C TRP A 275 -26.18 -1.76 2.02
N SER A 276 -27.21 -1.12 2.59
CA SER A 276 -27.15 -0.50 3.91
C SER A 276 -28.08 -1.22 4.90
N PRO A 277 -27.64 -1.43 6.17
CA PRO A 277 -28.53 -1.94 7.21
C PRO A 277 -29.65 -0.94 7.58
N ASN A 278 -29.42 0.36 7.35
CA ASN A 278 -30.33 1.44 7.73
C ASN A 278 -31.19 1.93 6.56
N TYR A 279 -30.68 1.80 5.33
CA TYR A 279 -31.29 2.37 4.11
C TYR A 279 -31.54 1.33 3.02
N GLY A 280 -31.24 0.05 3.26
CA GLY A 280 -31.39 -1.02 2.29
C GLY A 280 -30.67 -0.70 0.97
N TRP A 281 -31.41 -0.76 -0.14
CA TRP A 281 -30.88 -0.56 -1.49
C TRP A 281 -30.92 0.89 -1.97
N GLN A 282 -30.97 1.90 -1.09
CA GLN A 282 -31.20 3.29 -1.49
C GLN A 282 -30.14 3.88 -2.43
N MET A 283 -28.87 3.48 -2.29
CA MET A 283 -27.81 3.81 -3.28
C MET A 283 -28.14 3.28 -4.68
N ASN A 284 -28.81 2.13 -4.76
CA ASN A 284 -29.42 1.55 -5.96
C ASN A 284 -28.50 1.49 -7.20
N PHE A 285 -27.20 1.28 -6.98
CA PHE A 285 -26.21 1.34 -8.06
C PHE A 285 -25.91 -0.07 -8.60
N LYS A 286 -26.45 -0.37 -9.79
CA LYS A 286 -26.14 -1.61 -10.53
C LYS A 286 -24.71 -1.57 -11.06
N ILE A 287 -23.96 -2.64 -10.84
CA ILE A 287 -22.62 -2.81 -11.40
C ILE A 287 -22.75 -3.29 -12.84
N ARG A 288 -22.23 -2.49 -13.78
CA ARG A 288 -22.27 -2.74 -15.22
C ARG A 288 -20.92 -2.36 -15.83
N GLY A 289 -20.44 -3.20 -16.75
CA GLY A 289 -19.22 -2.93 -17.48
C GLY A 289 -19.42 -1.94 -18.63
N TYR A 290 -18.35 -1.38 -19.18
CA TYR A 290 -16.96 -1.59 -18.75
C TYR A 290 -16.54 -0.53 -17.72
N ASN A 291 -16.06 -0.98 -16.56
CA ASN A 291 -15.45 -0.14 -15.53
C ASN A 291 -14.46 -0.97 -14.67
N GLU A 292 -14.11 -0.51 -13.47
CA GLU A 292 -13.18 -1.16 -12.54
C GLU A 292 -13.68 -2.46 -11.91
N ALA A 293 -14.98 -2.76 -11.99
CA ALA A 293 -15.65 -3.74 -11.15
C ALA A 293 -15.81 -5.14 -11.79
N LEU A 294 -14.98 -5.47 -12.79
CA LEU A 294 -15.02 -6.78 -13.48
C LEU A 294 -14.85 -7.94 -12.49
N ILE A 295 -13.89 -7.83 -11.58
CA ILE A 295 -13.53 -8.87 -10.61
C ILE A 295 -14.69 -9.22 -9.67
N VAL A 296 -15.63 -8.30 -9.45
CA VAL A 296 -16.83 -8.54 -8.65
C VAL A 296 -17.64 -9.70 -9.22
N TYR A 297 -17.90 -9.67 -10.54
CA TYR A 297 -18.68 -10.73 -11.18
C TYR A 297 -17.92 -12.05 -11.22
N LEU A 298 -16.60 -12.03 -11.46
CA LEU A 298 -15.80 -13.25 -11.44
C LEU A 298 -15.82 -13.92 -10.06
N LEU A 299 -15.60 -13.15 -8.99
CA LEU A 299 -15.61 -13.67 -7.61
C LEU A 299 -17.00 -14.10 -7.16
N ALA A 300 -18.05 -13.38 -7.56
CA ALA A 300 -19.43 -13.77 -7.27
C ALA A 300 -19.82 -15.07 -7.99
N ILE A 301 -19.41 -15.26 -9.24
CA ILE A 301 -19.68 -16.51 -9.99
C ILE A 301 -18.87 -17.68 -9.43
N ALA A 302 -17.64 -17.42 -8.96
CA ALA A 302 -16.76 -18.45 -8.42
C ALA A 302 -17.08 -18.85 -6.98
N SER A 303 -17.93 -18.11 -6.27
CA SER A 303 -18.22 -18.38 -4.85
C SER A 303 -18.87 -19.75 -4.66
N PRO A 304 -18.35 -20.60 -3.75
CA PRO A 304 -18.84 -21.97 -3.57
C PRO A 304 -20.07 -22.07 -2.65
N THR A 305 -20.41 -21.00 -1.93
CA THR A 305 -21.47 -20.97 -0.91
C THR A 305 -22.61 -20.03 -1.29
N HIS A 306 -22.27 -18.80 -1.68
CA HIS A 306 -23.21 -17.72 -1.96
C HIS A 306 -22.96 -17.12 -3.34
N GLY A 307 -22.82 -17.99 -4.35
CA GLY A 307 -22.53 -17.60 -5.71
C GLY A 307 -23.75 -17.15 -6.51
N VAL A 308 -23.50 -16.41 -7.59
CA VAL A 308 -24.52 -16.10 -8.61
C VAL A 308 -24.31 -16.92 -9.87
N PRO A 309 -25.36 -17.22 -10.65
CA PRO A 309 -25.20 -17.95 -11.91
C PRO A 309 -24.29 -17.23 -12.90
N ALA A 310 -23.52 -17.99 -13.70
CA ALA A 310 -22.65 -17.42 -14.74
C ALA A 310 -23.39 -16.53 -15.76
N SER A 311 -24.71 -16.69 -15.91
CA SER A 311 -25.54 -15.81 -16.74
C SER A 311 -25.51 -14.34 -16.29
N TYR A 312 -25.15 -14.04 -15.04
CA TYR A 312 -24.97 -12.68 -14.52
C TYR A 312 -23.87 -11.91 -15.23
N TRP A 313 -22.90 -12.61 -15.79
CA TRP A 313 -21.93 -12.00 -16.70
C TRP A 313 -22.63 -11.31 -17.86
N ASN A 314 -23.62 -11.97 -18.47
CA ASN A 314 -24.33 -11.45 -19.63
C ASN A 314 -25.45 -10.46 -19.24
N SER A 315 -26.25 -10.79 -18.23
CA SER A 315 -27.38 -9.95 -17.82
C SER A 315 -26.95 -8.69 -17.06
N GLY A 316 -25.82 -8.76 -16.36
CA GLY A 316 -25.29 -7.71 -15.51
C GLY A 316 -24.06 -7.01 -16.10
N TRP A 317 -22.91 -7.69 -16.09
CA TRP A 317 -21.62 -7.12 -16.47
C TRP A 317 -21.59 -6.62 -17.92
N THR A 318 -21.85 -7.50 -18.89
CA THR A 318 -21.84 -7.17 -20.32
C THR A 318 -23.21 -6.70 -20.82
N SER A 319 -24.00 -6.07 -19.93
CA SER A 319 -25.34 -5.58 -20.27
C SER A 319 -25.28 -4.30 -21.12
N SER A 320 -26.32 -3.47 -21.09
CA SER A 320 -26.44 -2.28 -21.94
C SER A 320 -25.23 -1.34 -21.81
N ASN A 321 -24.77 -0.81 -22.94
CA ASN A 321 -23.62 0.10 -23.08
C ASN A 321 -22.22 -0.51 -22.82
N TYR A 322 -22.12 -1.85 -22.79
CA TYR A 322 -20.82 -2.53 -22.69
C TYR A 322 -19.99 -2.45 -23.98
N LYS A 323 -20.63 -2.56 -25.15
CA LYS A 323 -19.95 -2.59 -26.44
C LYS A 323 -19.43 -1.21 -26.85
N ASN A 324 -18.25 -1.22 -27.44
CA ASN A 324 -17.66 -0.12 -28.19
C ASN A 324 -17.30 -0.66 -29.59
N GLY A 325 -16.23 -0.17 -30.20
CA GLY A 325 -15.79 -0.50 -31.55
C GLY A 325 -15.05 0.64 -32.23
N ASN A 326 -14.98 1.81 -31.58
CA ASN A 326 -14.28 2.98 -32.08
C ASN A 326 -12.76 2.82 -31.93
N THR A 327 -12.04 3.60 -32.74
CA THR A 327 -10.59 3.66 -32.77
C THR A 327 -10.12 5.05 -32.39
N TRP A 328 -9.16 5.13 -31.46
CA TRP A 328 -8.50 6.37 -31.06
C TRP A 328 -6.99 6.19 -31.12
N PHE A 329 -6.28 7.17 -31.67
CA PHE A 329 -4.82 7.14 -31.80
C PHE A 329 -4.27 5.85 -32.45
N GLY A 330 -5.05 5.24 -33.35
CA GLY A 330 -4.71 3.98 -34.03
C GLY A 330 -5.11 2.70 -33.30
N TYR A 331 -5.65 2.78 -32.08
CA TYR A 331 -6.02 1.62 -31.26
C TYR A 331 -7.53 1.48 -31.14
N LYS A 332 -8.05 0.27 -31.38
CA LYS A 332 -9.47 -0.05 -31.27
C LYS A 332 -9.80 -0.51 -29.86
N LEU A 333 -10.90 0.00 -29.29
CA LEU A 333 -11.51 -0.55 -28.07
C LEU A 333 -12.78 -1.30 -28.44
N PRO A 334 -12.81 -2.65 -28.34
CA PRO A 334 -14.03 -3.43 -28.53
C PRO A 334 -15.13 -3.13 -27.52
N VAL A 335 -14.77 -2.79 -26.27
CA VAL A 335 -15.72 -2.57 -25.16
C VAL A 335 -15.40 -1.29 -24.39
N GLY A 336 -16.38 -0.83 -23.60
CA GLY A 336 -16.25 0.26 -22.65
C GLY A 336 -16.49 1.67 -23.18
N PRO A 337 -16.35 2.68 -22.32
CA PRO A 337 -16.68 4.06 -22.67
C PRO A 337 -15.71 4.64 -23.70
N ALA A 338 -16.01 5.84 -24.20
CA ALA A 338 -15.10 6.58 -25.08
C ALA A 338 -13.72 6.73 -24.43
N TYR A 339 -12.66 6.48 -25.20
CA TYR A 339 -11.27 6.48 -24.72
C TYR A 339 -10.96 5.47 -23.59
N GLY A 340 -11.89 4.59 -23.22
CA GLY A 340 -11.74 3.57 -22.18
C GLY A 340 -12.04 4.03 -20.74
N GLY A 341 -12.14 5.34 -20.50
CA GLY A 341 -12.36 5.90 -19.16
C GLY A 341 -11.06 6.09 -18.37
N PRO A 342 -11.14 6.25 -17.03
CA PRO A 342 -9.96 6.32 -16.17
C PRO A 342 -9.07 5.08 -16.29
N LEU A 343 -7.75 5.27 -16.36
CA LEU A 343 -6.82 4.18 -16.65
C LEU A 343 -6.82 3.07 -15.57
N PHE A 344 -7.22 3.38 -14.34
CA PHE A 344 -7.30 2.36 -13.28
C PHE A 344 -8.33 1.25 -13.56
N PHE A 345 -9.24 1.43 -14.53
CA PHE A 345 -10.09 0.35 -15.03
C PHE A 345 -9.27 -0.81 -15.60
N ALA A 346 -8.09 -0.53 -16.15
CA ALA A 346 -7.14 -1.54 -16.63
C ALA A 346 -6.26 -2.13 -15.52
N HIS A 347 -6.43 -1.72 -14.25
CA HIS A 347 -5.60 -2.14 -13.12
C HIS A 347 -6.36 -3.00 -12.11
N TYR A 348 -7.37 -2.45 -11.42
CA TYR A 348 -7.86 -3.00 -10.14
C TYR A 348 -8.41 -4.43 -10.22
N SER A 349 -9.15 -4.73 -11.28
CA SER A 349 -9.68 -6.08 -11.52
C SER A 349 -8.67 -7.08 -12.07
N PHE A 350 -7.43 -6.65 -12.32
CA PHE A 350 -6.40 -7.40 -13.05
C PHE A 350 -5.08 -7.54 -12.28
N LEU A 351 -5.10 -7.25 -10.97
CA LEU A 351 -3.93 -7.40 -10.10
C LEU A 351 -3.66 -8.87 -9.75
N GLY A 352 -4.73 -9.62 -9.43
CA GLY A 352 -4.67 -11.07 -9.19
C GLY A 352 -5.19 -11.88 -10.37
N PHE A 353 -6.28 -11.43 -11.00
CA PHE A 353 -6.82 -12.07 -12.20
C PHE A 353 -5.97 -11.74 -13.43
N ASP A 354 -5.35 -12.75 -14.02
CA ASP A 354 -4.53 -12.60 -15.22
C ASP A 354 -5.40 -12.51 -16.50
N PRO A 355 -5.42 -11.37 -17.20
CA PRO A 355 -6.24 -11.21 -18.39
C PRO A 355 -5.60 -11.78 -19.68
N ARG A 356 -4.35 -12.28 -19.63
CA ARG A 356 -3.62 -12.73 -20.82
C ARG A 356 -4.29 -13.95 -21.44
N GLY A 357 -4.62 -13.85 -22.73
CA GLY A 357 -5.34 -14.91 -23.45
C GLY A 357 -6.80 -15.12 -23.03
N ILE A 358 -7.28 -14.47 -21.96
CA ILE A 358 -8.65 -14.59 -21.48
C ILE A 358 -9.57 -13.65 -22.27
N LYS A 359 -10.70 -14.20 -22.73
CA LYS A 359 -11.68 -13.47 -23.55
C LYS A 359 -13.11 -13.85 -23.18
N ASP A 360 -14.01 -12.89 -23.34
CA ASP A 360 -15.44 -13.14 -23.41
C ASP A 360 -15.91 -13.16 -24.89
N GLY A 361 -17.22 -13.06 -25.12
CA GLY A 361 -17.78 -12.98 -26.48
C GLY A 361 -17.50 -11.66 -27.21
N PHE A 362 -16.80 -10.70 -26.60
CA PHE A 362 -16.63 -9.34 -27.09
C PHE A 362 -15.17 -8.92 -27.22
N THR A 363 -14.31 -9.29 -26.27
CA THR A 363 -12.91 -8.83 -26.23
C THR A 363 -11.96 -9.82 -25.55
N ASN A 364 -10.68 -9.71 -25.88
CA ASN A 364 -9.60 -10.21 -25.02
C ASN A 364 -9.23 -9.10 -24.03
N TYR A 365 -9.22 -9.41 -22.73
CA TYR A 365 -9.05 -8.37 -21.71
C TYR A 365 -7.64 -7.78 -21.66
N PHE A 366 -6.61 -8.57 -21.97
CA PHE A 366 -5.24 -8.04 -22.02
C PHE A 366 -5.09 -7.05 -23.19
N GLU A 367 -5.60 -7.40 -24.37
CA GLU A 367 -5.57 -6.50 -25.53
C GLU A 367 -6.44 -5.25 -25.32
N GLN A 368 -7.61 -5.39 -24.68
CA GLN A 368 -8.45 -4.26 -24.28
C GLN A 368 -7.68 -3.29 -23.38
N ASN A 369 -7.05 -3.80 -22.32
CA ASN A 369 -6.31 -2.99 -21.34
C ASN A 369 -5.06 -2.36 -21.94
N ARG A 370 -4.33 -3.10 -22.78
CA ARG A 370 -3.19 -2.59 -23.53
C ARG A 370 -3.60 -1.44 -24.44
N ASN A 371 -4.68 -1.60 -25.21
CA ASN A 371 -5.18 -0.55 -26.09
C ASN A 371 -5.70 0.66 -25.29
N HIS A 372 -6.37 0.46 -24.16
CA HIS A 372 -6.79 1.55 -23.27
C HIS A 372 -5.57 2.34 -22.76
N THR A 373 -4.51 1.65 -22.36
CA THR A 373 -3.24 2.27 -21.94
C THR A 373 -2.60 3.10 -23.06
N LEU A 374 -2.55 2.54 -24.28
CA LEU A 374 -1.95 3.23 -25.42
C LEU A 374 -2.80 4.43 -25.89
N ILE A 375 -4.12 4.37 -25.73
CA ILE A 375 -5.02 5.50 -25.97
C ILE A 375 -4.82 6.59 -24.92
N ASN A 376 -4.68 6.21 -23.64
CA ASN A 376 -4.41 7.15 -22.57
C ASN A 376 -3.08 7.91 -22.83
N ARG A 377 -2.00 7.17 -23.12
CA ARG A 377 -0.71 7.77 -23.53
C ARG A 377 -0.83 8.63 -24.79
N GLY A 378 -1.57 8.16 -25.79
CA GLY A 378 -1.82 8.91 -27.04
C GLY A 378 -2.52 10.25 -26.78
N TYR A 379 -3.47 10.29 -25.85
CA TYR A 379 -4.13 11.53 -25.44
C TYR A 379 -3.17 12.48 -24.71
N CYS A 380 -2.32 11.98 -23.80
CA CYS A 380 -1.30 12.79 -23.14
C CYS A 380 -0.30 13.41 -24.13
N ILE A 381 0.09 12.67 -25.16
CA ILE A 381 0.94 13.18 -26.24
C ILE A 381 0.22 14.25 -27.07
N TYR A 382 -1.04 14.00 -27.41
CA TYR A 382 -1.84 14.94 -28.20
C TYR A 382 -2.12 16.25 -27.45
N ASN A 383 -2.33 16.17 -26.13
CA ASN A 383 -2.47 17.30 -25.20
C ASN A 383 -3.36 18.45 -25.72
N PRO A 384 -4.64 18.21 -26.08
CA PRO A 384 -5.48 19.22 -26.73
C PRO A 384 -5.78 20.43 -25.84
N GLN A 385 -5.61 20.29 -24.53
CA GLN A 385 -5.81 21.35 -23.54
C GLN A 385 -4.51 22.10 -23.19
N ASN A 386 -3.37 21.75 -23.81
CA ASN A 386 -2.06 22.34 -23.56
C ASN A 386 -1.65 22.33 -22.08
N HIS A 387 -1.93 21.23 -21.37
CA HIS A 387 -1.47 21.02 -20.01
C HIS A 387 0.05 20.99 -19.96
N LYS A 388 0.63 21.59 -18.92
CA LYS A 388 2.09 21.62 -18.76
C LYS A 388 2.63 20.20 -18.56
N LYS A 389 3.75 19.89 -19.22
CA LYS A 389 4.51 18.62 -19.15
C LYS A 389 3.86 17.38 -19.78
N TYR A 390 2.56 17.41 -20.12
CA TYR A 390 1.91 16.30 -20.82
C TYR A 390 2.68 15.97 -22.09
N SER A 391 3.10 14.71 -22.20
CA SER A 391 4.01 14.26 -23.24
C SER A 391 3.98 12.74 -23.36
N GLU A 392 4.95 12.19 -24.10
CA GLU A 392 5.10 10.75 -24.23
C GLU A 392 5.60 10.04 -22.95
N ASN A 393 6.10 10.83 -22.00
CA ASN A 393 6.71 10.41 -20.73
C ASN A 393 5.97 10.95 -19.49
N CYS A 394 4.84 11.67 -19.65
CA CYS A 394 4.10 12.30 -18.55
C CYS A 394 2.62 12.49 -18.86
#